data_AF-A0A5C7IK91-F1
#
_entry.id   AF-A0A5C7IK91-F1
#
_cell.length_a   1.000
_cell.length_b   1.000
_cell.length_c   1.000
_cell.angle_alpha   90.00
_cell.angle_beta   90.00
_cell.angle_gamma   90.00
#
_symmetry.space_group_name_H-M   'P 1'
#
loop_
_entity.id
_entity.type
_entity.pdbx_description
1 polymer ?
#
loop_
_entity_poly.entity_id
_entity_poly.type
_entity_poly.pdbx_seq_one_letter_code
_entity_poly.pdbx_strand_id
1 'polypeptide(L)'
;MMPAAVMKAVVVKMAALLPPPAVKQVLVLKIALIVLVVGILVGIIAALLILFYWKKRNSRAERDSSALEDTNTMPTTYVAEKKAPVVVETEGTKKRGEYGKLSFVRDDIERFDFQDMLTSAAEVLGSGTFGASYKTVISSGRNLVVKRYK
;
A
#
# COMPACT_ATOMS: atom_id res chain seq x y z
N MET A 1 46.53 39.58 -65.28
CA MET A 1 45.90 38.25 -65.10
C MET A 1 46.50 37.62 -63.86
N MET A 2 45.72 37.46 -62.78
CA MET A 2 46.21 36.75 -61.59
C MET A 2 46.10 35.24 -61.78
N PRO A 3 47.06 34.44 -61.28
CA PRO A 3 47.03 33.00 -61.43
C PRO A 3 45.87 32.39 -60.62
N ALA A 4 45.17 31.42 -61.21
CA ALA A 4 43.96 30.79 -60.67
C ALA A 4 44.13 30.21 -59.24
N ALA A 5 45.36 29.87 -58.85
CA ALA A 5 45.69 29.39 -57.52
C ALA A 5 45.46 30.46 -56.43
N VAL A 6 45.78 31.73 -56.72
CA VAL A 6 45.60 32.85 -55.77
C VAL A 6 44.11 33.13 -55.58
N MET A 7 43.33 33.04 -56.65
CA MET A 7 41.88 33.26 -56.58
C MET A 7 41.18 32.17 -55.74
N LYS A 8 41.62 30.90 -55.86
CA LYS A 8 41.12 29.81 -55.01
C LYS A 8 41.50 30.01 -53.54
N ALA A 9 42.75 30.40 -53.27
CA ALA A 9 43.21 30.64 -51.90
C ALA A 9 42.45 31.81 -51.23
N VAL A 10 42.17 32.88 -51.99
CA VAL A 10 41.37 34.02 -51.50
C VAL A 10 39.93 33.59 -51.23
N VAL A 11 39.29 32.82 -52.12
CA VAL A 11 37.91 32.34 -51.93
C VAL A 11 37.80 31.40 -50.72
N VAL A 12 38.76 30.48 -50.54
CA VAL A 12 38.79 29.57 -49.37
C VAL A 12 39.02 30.34 -48.07
N LYS A 13 39.91 31.34 -48.08
CA LYS A 13 40.19 32.17 -46.90
C LYS A 13 39.01 33.09 -46.55
N MET A 14 38.24 33.55 -47.54
CA MET A 14 37.02 34.32 -47.34
C MET A 14 35.87 33.46 -46.80
N ALA A 15 35.75 32.21 -47.25
CA ALA A 15 34.77 31.25 -46.71
C ALA A 15 35.05 30.88 -45.24
N ALA A 16 36.31 30.89 -44.81
CA ALA A 16 36.72 30.63 -43.43
C ALA A 16 36.49 31.80 -42.45
N LEU A 17 36.14 33.00 -42.97
CA LEU A 17 35.81 34.16 -42.13
C LEU A 17 34.32 34.26 -41.79
N LEU A 18 33.48 33.32 -42.27
CA LEU A 18 32.07 33.29 -41.89
C LEU A 18 31.92 32.76 -40.45
N PRO A 19 31.21 33.45 -39.55
CA PRO A 19 30.93 32.93 -38.22
C PRO A 19 30.12 31.62 -38.34
N PRO A 20 30.35 30.64 -37.45
CA PRO A 20 29.60 29.38 -37.48
C PRO A 20 28.09 29.65 -37.37
N PRO A 21 27.24 28.92 -38.11
CA PRO A 21 25.80 29.14 -38.09
C PRO A 21 25.23 28.86 -36.69
N ALA A 22 24.71 29.90 -36.05
CA ALA A 22 24.10 29.87 -34.70
C ALA A 22 22.91 28.90 -34.55
N VAL A 23 22.44 28.32 -35.66
CA VAL A 23 21.32 27.38 -35.73
C VAL A 23 21.58 26.08 -34.98
N LYS A 24 22.85 25.64 -34.89
CA LYS A 24 23.19 24.41 -34.15
C LYS A 24 23.04 24.59 -32.63
N GLN A 25 23.35 25.77 -32.11
CA GLN A 25 23.28 26.06 -30.67
C GLN A 25 21.83 26.06 -30.17
N VAL A 26 20.90 26.63 -30.94
CA VAL A 26 19.47 26.63 -30.57
C VAL A 26 18.84 25.23 -30.61
N LEU A 27 19.34 24.34 -31.47
CA LEU A 27 18.85 22.96 -31.53
C LEU A 27 19.31 22.16 -30.31
N VAL A 28 20.58 22.31 -29.91
CA VAL A 28 21.14 21.67 -28.72
C VAL A 28 20.43 22.14 -27.46
N LEU A 29 20.15 23.45 -27.33
CA LEU A 29 19.41 24.00 -26.19
C LEU A 29 17.97 23.47 -26.09
N LYS A 30 17.27 23.30 -27.22
CA LYS A 30 15.92 22.73 -27.24
C LYS A 30 15.91 21.26 -26.80
N ILE A 31 16.85 20.46 -27.30
CA ILE A 31 16.97 19.04 -26.92
C ILE A 31 17.29 18.93 -25.42
N ALA A 32 18.21 19.75 -24.91
CA ALA A 32 18.54 19.80 -23.49
C ALA A 32 17.31 20.12 -22.61
N LEU A 33 16.48 21.08 -23.02
CA LEU A 33 15.25 21.43 -22.31
C LEU A 33 14.25 20.26 -22.27
N ILE A 34 14.05 19.56 -23.40
CA ILE A 34 13.12 18.42 -23.48
C ILE A 34 13.58 17.29 -22.56
N VAL A 35 14.88 16.96 -22.60
CA VAL A 35 15.45 15.89 -21.74
C VAL A 35 15.28 16.24 -20.25
N LEU A 36 15.49 17.50 -19.87
CA LEU A 36 15.28 17.96 -18.49
C LEU A 36 13.82 17.78 -18.06
N VAL A 37 12.86 18.22 -18.90
CA VAL A 37 11.43 18.12 -18.58
C VAL A 37 10.98 16.66 -18.47
N VAL A 38 11.41 15.81 -19.40
CA VAL A 38 11.09 14.37 -19.37
C VAL A 38 11.71 13.70 -18.15
N GLY A 39 12.97 14.02 -17.82
CA GLY A 39 13.65 13.50 -16.64
C GLY A 39 12.93 13.87 -15.34
N ILE A 40 12.49 15.12 -15.20
CA ILE A 40 11.69 15.58 -14.05
C ILE A 40 10.36 14.83 -13.99
N LEU A 41 9.65 14.69 -15.12
CA LEU A 41 8.36 13.99 -15.16
C LEU A 41 8.49 12.54 -14.70
N VAL A 42 9.49 11.81 -15.22
CA VAL A 42 9.77 10.42 -14.82
C VAL A 42 10.18 10.35 -13.35
N GLY A 43 11.02 11.28 -12.89
CA GLY A 43 11.43 11.38 -11.49
C GLY A 43 10.26 11.59 -10.54
N ILE A 44 9.32 12.48 -10.88
CA ILE A 44 8.10 12.72 -10.09
C ILE A 44 7.24 11.45 -10.05
N ILE A 45 7.02 10.78 -11.18
CA ILE A 45 6.24 9.53 -11.23
C ILE A 45 6.89 8.46 -10.35
N ALA A 46 8.21 8.27 -10.45
CA ALA A 46 8.95 7.31 -9.63
C ALA A 46 8.87 7.67 -8.13
N ALA A 47 9.04 8.94 -7.77
CA ALA A 47 8.92 9.41 -6.40
C ALA A 47 7.51 9.19 -5.83
N LEU A 48 6.46 9.47 -6.60
CA LEU A 48 5.07 9.21 -6.20
C LEU A 48 4.80 7.72 -6.00
N LEU A 49 5.33 6.85 -6.88
CA LEU A 49 5.23 5.41 -6.71
C LEU A 49 5.94 4.95 -5.43
N ILE A 50 7.19 5.38 -5.23
CA ILE A 50 7.96 5.04 -4.02
C ILE A 50 7.22 5.52 -2.77
N LEU A 51 6.73 6.76 -2.76
CA LEU A 51 5.98 7.33 -1.64
C LEU A 51 4.66 6.58 -1.40
N PHE A 52 3.98 6.13 -2.45
CA PHE A 52 2.77 5.31 -2.32
C PHE A 52 3.06 3.92 -1.74
N TYR A 53 4.12 3.27 -2.21
CA TYR A 53 4.57 1.98 -1.66
C TYR A 53 5.03 2.11 -0.21
N TRP A 54 5.73 3.20 0.13
CA TRP A 54 6.19 3.46 1.48
C TRP A 54 5.04 3.86 2.41
N LYS A 55 4.09 4.71 1.98
CA LYS A 55 2.91 5.08 2.76
C LYS A 55 2.05 3.87 3.08
N LYS A 56 1.86 2.95 2.12
CA LYS A 56 1.16 1.67 2.35
C LYS A 56 1.84 0.79 3.40
N ARG A 57 3.17 0.86 3.54
CA ARG A 57 3.94 0.16 4.57
C ARG A 57 3.95 0.92 5.91
N ASN A 58 4.02 2.25 5.87
CA ASN A 58 4.15 3.11 7.05
C ASN A 58 2.84 3.31 7.81
N SER A 59 1.68 3.14 7.17
CA SER A 59 0.38 3.08 7.88
C SER A 59 0.26 1.91 8.86
N ARG A 60 1.30 1.08 9.00
CA ARG A 60 1.43 0.01 9.98
C ARG A 60 2.41 0.33 11.12
N ALA A 61 3.18 1.42 11.03
CA ALA A 61 4.31 1.69 11.93
C ALA A 61 4.09 2.89 12.89
N GLU A 62 3.05 3.71 12.69
CA GLU A 62 2.79 4.91 13.50
C GLU A 62 1.69 4.71 14.55
N ARG A 63 1.81 3.64 15.37
CA ARG A 63 1.00 3.47 16.60
C ARG A 63 1.73 2.85 17.79
N ASP A 64 3.01 2.49 17.65
CA ASP A 64 3.76 1.80 18.72
C ASP A 64 4.41 2.75 19.76
N SER A 65 4.24 4.07 19.63
CA SER A 65 4.96 5.05 20.46
C SER A 65 4.11 5.84 21.46
N SER A 66 2.89 5.40 21.79
CA SER A 66 2.04 6.10 22.77
C SER A 66 1.15 5.21 23.64
N ALA A 67 1.62 4.02 24.01
CA ALA A 67 0.95 3.19 25.01
C ALA A 67 1.97 2.42 25.89
N LEU A 68 2.82 3.18 26.59
CA LEU A 68 3.44 2.72 27.83
C LEU A 68 3.02 3.72 28.91
N GLU A 69 2.66 3.20 30.09
CA GLU A 69 1.92 3.85 31.18
C GLU A 69 0.40 3.91 30.88
N ASP A 70 -0.45 3.12 31.54
CA ASP A 70 -0.61 3.15 32.98
C ASP A 70 -1.07 1.80 33.54
N THR A 71 -0.37 1.38 34.59
CA THR A 71 -0.81 0.42 35.58
C THR A 71 -2.20 0.77 36.10
N ASN A 72 -3.13 -0.19 36.23
CA ASN A 72 -4.03 -0.33 37.38
C ASN A 72 -5.05 -1.47 37.16
N THR A 73 -4.84 -2.55 37.92
CA THR A 73 -5.86 -3.30 38.68
C THR A 73 -7.11 -3.83 37.96
N MET A 74 -7.10 -5.15 37.70
CA MET A 74 -8.22 -6.05 38.00
C MET A 74 -8.61 -5.94 39.51
N PRO A 75 -9.81 -6.33 39.99
CA PRO A 75 -10.67 -7.43 39.48
C PRO A 75 -12.21 -7.17 39.57
N THR A 76 -13.03 -8.03 38.96
CA THR A 76 -14.28 -8.54 39.56
C THR A 76 -14.81 -9.73 38.77
N THR A 77 -14.53 -10.91 39.32
CA THR A 77 -15.47 -12.01 39.61
C THR A 77 -16.92 -11.78 39.18
N TYR A 78 -17.37 -12.52 38.17
CA TYR A 78 -18.75 -13.01 38.11
C TYR A 78 -18.71 -14.51 37.93
N VAL A 79 -18.88 -15.21 39.06
CA VAL A 79 -19.18 -16.63 39.13
C VAL A 79 -20.58 -16.82 38.52
N ALA A 80 -20.67 -17.58 37.44
CA ALA A 80 -21.91 -18.20 37.01
C ALA A 80 -21.59 -19.61 36.49
N GLU A 81 -21.62 -20.52 37.45
CA GLU A 81 -21.87 -21.94 37.32
C GLU A 81 -22.86 -22.26 36.18
N LYS A 82 -22.49 -23.16 35.25
CA LYS A 82 -23.31 -24.34 34.86
C LYS A 82 -22.68 -25.17 33.73
N LYS A 83 -22.36 -26.40 34.11
CA LYS A 83 -22.39 -27.69 33.39
C LYS A 83 -22.60 -27.65 31.87
N ALA A 84 -21.67 -28.32 31.18
CA ALA A 84 -21.81 -28.81 29.81
C ALA A 84 -23.14 -29.56 29.57
N PRO A 85 -23.62 -29.55 28.33
CA PRO A 85 -24.27 -30.70 27.75
C PRO A 85 -23.62 -31.13 26.43
N VAL A 86 -23.21 -32.39 26.39
CA VAL A 86 -23.06 -33.20 25.18
C VAL A 86 -24.45 -33.58 24.70
N VAL A 87 -24.98 -33.03 23.59
CA VAL A 87 -26.09 -33.63 22.82
C VAL A 87 -26.06 -33.03 21.39
N VAL A 88 -25.58 -33.79 20.39
CA VAL A 88 -26.36 -34.46 19.32
C VAL A 88 -26.85 -33.53 18.20
N GLU A 89 -26.57 -33.97 16.99
CA GLU A 89 -27.07 -33.48 15.72
C GLU A 89 -28.59 -33.27 15.73
N THR A 90 -29.07 -32.18 15.14
CA THR A 90 -30.46 -32.09 14.72
C THR A 90 -30.52 -31.30 13.42
N GLU A 91 -30.72 -32.04 12.35
CA GLU A 91 -31.34 -31.54 11.13
C GLU A 91 -32.74 -31.01 11.44
N GLY A 92 -33.13 -29.87 10.88
CA GLY A 92 -34.54 -29.49 10.77
C GLY A 92 -34.88 -28.03 11.10
N THR A 93 -34.95 -27.22 10.04
CA THR A 93 -35.90 -26.11 9.82
C THR A 93 -36.15 -25.08 10.93
N LYS A 94 -35.73 -23.82 10.69
CA LYS A 94 -36.64 -22.66 10.58
C LYS A 94 -35.89 -21.41 10.11
N LYS A 95 -36.45 -20.77 9.08
CA LYS A 95 -36.00 -19.54 8.42
C LYS A 95 -35.98 -18.34 9.38
N ARG A 96 -34.94 -18.22 10.20
CA ARG A 96 -34.62 -16.98 10.94
C ARG A 96 -33.10 -16.80 10.97
N GLY A 97 -32.58 -16.36 9.83
CA GLY A 97 -31.23 -15.83 9.66
C GLY A 97 -30.08 -16.82 9.91
N GLU A 98 -29.48 -17.35 8.84
CA GLU A 98 -28.13 -17.94 8.89
C GLU A 98 -27.03 -16.93 9.27
N TYR A 99 -27.40 -15.67 9.53
CA TYR A 99 -26.51 -14.62 9.99
C TYR A 99 -25.97 -14.95 11.38
N GLY A 100 -24.78 -15.55 11.42
CA GLY A 100 -24.06 -15.85 12.65
C GLY A 100 -23.57 -17.29 12.78
N LYS A 101 -23.88 -18.18 11.82
CA LYS A 101 -23.29 -19.52 11.84
C LYS A 101 -21.89 -19.50 11.21
N LEU A 102 -20.89 -19.94 11.97
CA LEU A 102 -19.53 -20.13 11.48
C LEU A 102 -19.33 -21.54 10.93
N SER A 103 -18.58 -21.64 9.83
CA SER A 103 -18.14 -22.92 9.26
C SER A 103 -16.62 -22.99 9.36
N PHE A 104 -16.12 -24.08 9.93
CA PHE A 104 -14.69 -24.32 10.12
C PHE A 104 -14.21 -25.33 9.08
N VAL A 105 -13.12 -25.00 8.39
CA VAL A 105 -12.51 -25.90 7.39
C VAL A 105 -11.66 -26.98 8.06
N ARG A 106 -11.22 -26.73 9.31
CA ARG A 106 -10.39 -27.65 10.08
C ARG A 106 -11.02 -27.90 11.44
N ASP A 107 -10.91 -29.12 11.92
CA ASP A 107 -11.44 -29.55 13.22
C ASP A 107 -10.39 -29.54 14.35
N ASP A 108 -9.13 -29.27 14.02
CA ASP A 108 -8.00 -29.20 14.98
C ASP A 108 -7.89 -27.83 15.69
N ILE A 109 -8.78 -26.89 15.36
CA ILE A 109 -8.80 -25.54 15.93
C ILE A 109 -9.99 -25.44 16.90
N GLU A 110 -9.76 -24.89 18.09
CA GLU A 110 -10.84 -24.58 19.04
C GLU A 110 -11.88 -23.69 18.34
N ARG A 111 -13.13 -24.15 18.37
CA ARG A 111 -14.25 -23.44 17.75
C ARG A 111 -14.60 -22.21 18.56
N PHE A 112 -14.94 -21.14 17.86
CA PHE A 112 -15.41 -19.88 18.44
C PHE A 112 -16.76 -19.51 17.83
N ASP A 113 -17.50 -18.63 18.51
CA ASP A 113 -18.79 -18.15 18.04
C ASP A 113 -18.66 -16.83 17.27
N PHE A 114 -19.60 -16.56 16.38
CA PHE A 114 -19.65 -15.31 15.64
C PHE A 114 -19.79 -14.09 16.57
N GLN A 115 -20.57 -14.23 17.64
CA GLN A 115 -20.76 -13.18 18.64
C GLN A 115 -19.47 -12.81 19.38
N ASP A 116 -18.62 -13.80 19.66
CA ASP A 116 -17.30 -13.58 20.28
C ASP A 116 -16.40 -12.79 19.31
N MET A 117 -16.38 -13.18 18.03
CA MET A 117 -15.64 -12.45 16.99
C MET A 117 -16.10 -10.99 16.81
N LEU A 118 -17.42 -10.73 16.94
CA LEU A 118 -17.99 -9.39 16.79
C LEU A 118 -17.81 -8.48 18.01
N THR A 119 -17.87 -9.06 19.21
CA THR A 119 -17.69 -8.31 20.47
C THR A 119 -16.22 -8.01 20.75
N SER A 120 -15.33 -8.83 20.20
CA SER A 120 -13.89 -8.68 20.38
C SER A 120 -13.37 -7.38 19.77
N ALA A 121 -12.48 -6.72 20.51
CA ALA A 121 -11.81 -5.51 20.02
C ALA A 121 -11.00 -5.83 18.76
N ALA A 122 -11.31 -5.10 17.69
CA ALA A 122 -10.73 -5.34 16.38
C ALA A 122 -9.93 -4.12 15.91
N GLU A 123 -8.62 -4.32 15.67
CA GLU A 123 -7.78 -3.30 15.05
C GLU A 123 -7.76 -3.48 13.52
N VAL A 124 -7.82 -2.38 12.79
CA VAL A 124 -7.74 -2.38 11.32
C VAL A 124 -6.31 -2.67 10.86
N LEU A 125 -6.13 -3.76 10.13
CA LEU A 125 -4.86 -4.12 9.47
C LEU A 125 -4.70 -3.51 8.08
N GLY A 126 -5.82 -3.21 7.41
CA GLY A 126 -5.82 -2.55 6.11
C GLY A 126 -7.11 -2.76 5.32
N SER A 127 -7.33 -1.88 4.34
CA SER A 127 -8.46 -1.92 3.40
C SER A 127 -7.98 -2.14 1.96
N GLY A 128 -8.81 -2.80 1.16
CA GLY A 128 -8.57 -3.03 -0.27
C GLY A 128 -9.87 -3.20 -1.03
N THR A 129 -9.78 -3.65 -2.28
CA THR A 129 -10.94 -3.87 -3.17
C THR A 129 -11.96 -4.85 -2.57
N PHE A 130 -11.49 -5.90 -1.92
CA PHE A 130 -12.30 -6.91 -1.23
C PHE A 130 -12.72 -6.50 0.20
N GLY A 131 -12.65 -5.22 0.54
CA GLY A 131 -13.01 -4.71 1.87
C GLY A 131 -11.85 -4.68 2.86
N ALA A 132 -12.17 -4.73 4.16
CA ALA A 132 -11.24 -4.45 5.24
C ALA A 132 -10.83 -5.72 6.00
N SER A 133 -9.60 -5.73 6.50
CA SER A 133 -9.03 -6.84 7.28
C SER A 133 -8.72 -6.33 8.68
N TYR A 134 -9.02 -7.15 9.69
CA TYR A 134 -8.94 -6.78 11.09
C TYR A 134 -8.19 -7.82 11.88
N LYS A 135 -7.37 -7.40 12.84
CA LYS A 135 -6.80 -8.26 13.88
C LYS A 135 -7.74 -8.22 15.07
N THR A 136 -8.08 -9.38 15.59
CA THR A 136 -8.95 -9.50 16.76
C THR A 136 -8.41 -10.55 17.71
N VAL A 137 -8.72 -10.42 19.00
CA VAL A 137 -8.42 -11.42 20.02
C VAL A 137 -9.75 -11.91 20.55
N ILE A 138 -10.08 -13.17 20.28
CA ILE A 138 -11.32 -13.80 20.79
C ILE A 138 -11.21 -14.08 22.29
N SER A 139 -12.33 -14.40 22.94
CA SER A 139 -12.38 -14.63 24.40
C SER A 139 -11.41 -15.70 24.91
N SER A 140 -11.01 -16.65 24.07
CA SER A 140 -9.97 -17.65 24.41
C SER A 140 -8.52 -17.11 24.36
N GLY A 141 -8.33 -15.82 24.09
CA GLY A 141 -7.01 -15.17 24.00
C GLY A 141 -6.29 -15.42 22.66
N ARG A 142 -6.91 -16.15 21.73
CA ARG A 142 -6.32 -16.42 20.41
C ARG A 142 -6.43 -15.20 19.50
N ASN A 143 -5.31 -14.86 18.85
CA ASN A 143 -5.29 -13.86 17.78
C ASN A 143 -5.86 -14.44 16.49
N LEU A 144 -6.83 -13.74 15.89
CA LEU A 144 -7.43 -14.07 14.60
C LEU A 144 -7.37 -12.88 13.64
N VAL A 145 -7.48 -13.17 12.35
CA VAL A 145 -7.64 -12.16 11.30
C VAL A 145 -9.01 -12.34 10.64
N VAL A 146 -9.81 -11.28 10.64
CA VAL A 146 -11.16 -11.27 10.06
C VAL A 146 -11.14 -10.44 8.78
N LYS A 147 -11.75 -10.96 7.71
CA LYS A 147 -11.96 -10.24 6.46
C LYS A 147 -13.43 -9.86 6.33
N ARG A 148 -13.73 -8.56 6.34
CA ARG A 148 -15.04 -8.02 5.99
C ARG A 148 -15.07 -7.70 4.50
N TYR A 149 -15.79 -8.51 3.74
CA TYR A 149 -16.07 -8.24 2.32
C TYR A 149 -17.09 -7.09 2.18
N LYS A 150 -16.98 -6.33 1.09
CA LYS A 150 -17.92 -5.26 0.70
C LYS A 150 -18.93 -5.81 -0.30
#